data_AF-A0A7C1Y9S9-F1
#
_entry.id   AF-A0A7C1Y9S9-F1
#
_cell.length_a   1.000
_cell.length_b   1.000
_cell.length_c   1.000
_cell.angle_alpha   90.00
_cell.angle_beta   90.00
_cell.angle_gamma   90.00
#
_symmetry.space_group_name_H-M   'P 1'
#
loop_
_entity.id
_entity.type
_entity.pdbx_description
1 polymer ?
#
loop_
_entity_poly.entity_id
_entity_poly.type
_entity_poly.pdbx_seq_one_letter_code
_entity_poly.pdbx_strand_id
1 'polypeptide(L)'
;MDAQAILGIKQALTTYLHEFDGCFANVRSQRHLATYVSGQLSDLHRKCIEPMADAAGVPPRTLQEFLSLARWDEGAARDRLQRRVARRHSSPNSVGTIDETSFVKKGTQTACVQRQHCGAAGFGGELRRQCSSGLRGR
;
A
#
# COMPACT_ATOMS: atom_id res chain seq x y z
N MET A 1 -14.47 -1.69 14.59
CA MET A 1 -14.65 -2.85 13.70
C MET A 1 -14.02 -4.03 14.42
N ASP A 2 -14.79 -5.07 14.74
CA ASP A 2 -14.27 -6.24 15.46
C ASP A 2 -13.45 -7.16 14.52
N ALA A 3 -12.65 -8.06 15.11
CA ALA A 3 -11.79 -8.97 14.33
C ALA A 3 -12.59 -9.96 13.47
N GLN A 4 -13.81 -10.31 13.87
CA GLN A 4 -14.68 -11.22 13.13
C GLN A 4 -15.24 -10.58 11.86
N ALA A 5 -15.60 -9.30 11.91
CA ALA A 5 -16.01 -8.50 10.77
C ALA A 5 -14.88 -8.36 9.75
N ILE A 6 -13.62 -8.22 10.21
CA ILE A 6 -12.44 -8.16 9.34
C ILE A 6 -12.24 -9.52 8.63
N LEU A 7 -12.37 -10.63 9.35
CA LEU A 7 -12.24 -11.96 8.78
C LEU A 7 -13.37 -12.29 7.79
N GLY A 8 -14.59 -11.82 8.04
CA GLY A 8 -15.73 -11.95 7.12
C GLY A 8 -15.50 -11.27 5.76
N ILE A 9 -14.64 -10.25 5.70
CA ILE A 9 -14.30 -9.54 4.45
C ILE A 9 -13.23 -10.29 3.65
N LYS A 10 -12.50 -11.25 4.25
CA LYS A 10 -11.35 -11.91 3.62
C LYS A 10 -11.66 -12.46 2.23
N GLN A 11 -12.79 -13.17 2.08
CA GLN A 11 -13.17 -13.73 0.78
C GLN A 11 -13.46 -12.64 -0.26
N ALA A 12 -14.24 -11.62 0.11
CA ALA A 12 -14.52 -10.50 -0.77
C ALA A 12 -13.26 -9.73 -1.17
N LEU A 13 -12.32 -9.60 -0.24
CA LEU A 13 -11.03 -8.98 -0.49
C LEU A 13 -10.17 -9.83 -1.43
N THR A 14 -10.12 -11.15 -1.24
CA THR A 14 -9.41 -12.05 -2.16
C THR A 14 -9.98 -11.94 -3.58
N THR A 15 -11.30 -11.98 -3.74
CA THR A 15 -11.95 -11.77 -5.06
C THR A 15 -11.59 -10.41 -5.65
N TYR A 16 -11.56 -9.36 -4.82
CA TYR A 16 -11.17 -8.03 -5.26
C TYR A 16 -9.71 -7.98 -5.74
N LEU A 17 -8.77 -8.60 -5.01
CA LEU A 17 -7.35 -8.61 -5.39
C LEU A 17 -7.12 -9.30 -6.75
N HIS A 18 -7.88 -10.36 -7.05
CA HIS A 18 -7.81 -11.05 -8.34
C HIS A 18 -8.19 -10.16 -9.54
N GLU A 19 -8.95 -9.07 -9.35
CA GLU A 19 -9.20 -8.11 -10.43
C GLU A 19 -7.92 -7.41 -10.93
N PHE A 20 -6.83 -7.46 -10.15
CA PHE A 20 -5.54 -6.83 -10.40
C PHE A 20 -4.43 -7.82 -10.77
N ASP A 21 -4.72 -9.12 -10.91
CA ASP A 21 -3.69 -10.12 -11.23
C ASP A 21 -2.93 -9.74 -12.52
N GLY A 22 -3.63 -9.23 -13.52
CA GLY A 22 -3.05 -8.76 -14.78
C GLY A 22 -2.17 -7.50 -14.68
N CYS A 23 -2.07 -6.87 -13.51
CA CYS A 23 -1.17 -5.73 -13.27
C CYS A 23 0.22 -6.16 -12.80
N PHE A 24 0.42 -7.45 -12.50
CA PHE A 24 1.72 -7.98 -12.10
C PHE A 24 2.41 -8.69 -13.26
N ALA A 25 3.73 -8.55 -13.34
CA ALA A 25 4.53 -9.20 -14.38
C ALA A 25 4.58 -10.73 -14.25
N ASN A 26 4.29 -11.29 -13.07
CA ASN A 26 4.35 -12.73 -12.83
C ASN A 26 3.43 -13.20 -11.69
N VAL A 27 3.09 -14.49 -11.72
CA VAL A 27 2.19 -15.15 -10.75
C VAL A 27 2.81 -15.20 -9.35
N ARG A 28 4.14 -15.18 -9.21
CA ARG A 28 4.79 -15.18 -7.89
C ARG A 28 4.51 -13.87 -7.14
N SER A 29 4.61 -12.73 -7.82
CA SER A 29 4.26 -11.41 -7.28
C SER A 29 2.79 -11.33 -6.87
N GLN A 30 1.88 -11.91 -7.66
CA GLN A 30 0.45 -12.02 -7.29
C GLN A 30 0.27 -12.82 -5.99
N ARG A 31 0.96 -13.96 -5.85
CA ARG A 31 0.92 -14.76 -4.61
C ARG A 31 1.49 -13.99 -3.42
N HIS A 32 2.58 -13.26 -3.58
CA HIS A 32 3.15 -12.44 -2.51
C HIS A 32 2.24 -11.28 -2.09
N LEU A 33 1.47 -10.69 -3.01
CA LEU A 33 0.42 -9.75 -2.66
C LEU A 33 -0.63 -10.39 -1.74
N ALA A 34 -1.10 -11.59 -2.10
CA ALA A 34 -2.08 -12.31 -1.28
C ALA A 34 -1.51 -12.68 0.10
N THR A 35 -0.24 -13.09 0.19
CA THR A 35 0.48 -13.32 1.45
C THR A 35 0.53 -12.05 2.29
N TYR A 36 0.96 -10.93 1.70
CA TYR A 36 1.07 -9.65 2.39
C TYR A 36 -0.29 -9.18 2.93
N VAL A 37 -1.33 -9.17 2.11
CA VAL A 37 -2.67 -8.75 2.53
C VAL A 37 -3.25 -9.69 3.59
N SER A 38 -3.02 -11.00 3.49
CA SER A 38 -3.43 -11.95 4.53
C SER A 38 -2.72 -11.67 5.86
N GLY A 39 -1.43 -11.34 5.82
CA GLY A 39 -0.67 -10.88 6.98
C GLY A 39 -1.25 -9.61 7.60
N GLN A 40 -1.70 -8.64 6.79
CA GLN A 40 -2.33 -7.40 7.28
C GLN A 40 -3.67 -7.66 7.98
N LEU A 41 -4.41 -8.69 7.57
CA LEU A 41 -5.69 -9.09 8.18
C LEU A 41 -5.55 -10.10 9.32
N SER A 42 -4.35 -10.65 9.54
CA SER A 42 -4.09 -11.62 10.59
C SER A 42 -4.17 -11.02 12.00
N ASP A 43 -4.17 -11.92 12.98
CA ASP A 43 -4.06 -11.67 14.42
C ASP A 43 -2.59 -11.55 14.89
N LEU A 44 -1.63 -11.48 13.97
CA LEU A 44 -0.22 -11.29 14.30
C LEU A 44 -0.02 -10.04 15.16
N HIS A 45 0.71 -10.20 16.27
CA HIS A 45 1.01 -9.13 17.22
C HIS A 45 1.70 -7.92 16.56
N ARG A 46 2.59 -8.18 15.58
CA ARG A 46 3.21 -7.14 14.74
C ARG A 46 2.89 -7.43 13.28
N LYS A 47 2.22 -6.47 12.64
CA LYS A 47 1.93 -6.50 11.20
C LYS A 47 3.10 -5.91 10.40
N CYS A 48 4.27 -6.52 10.53
CA CYS A 48 5.45 -6.21 9.73
C CYS A 48 5.87 -7.43 8.89
N ILE A 49 6.76 -7.20 7.93
CA ILE A 49 7.08 -8.18 6.87
C ILE A 49 7.62 -9.50 7.45
N GLU A 50 8.48 -9.43 8.45
CA GLU A 50 9.17 -10.59 9.01
C GLU A 50 8.20 -11.57 9.72
N PRO A 51 7.38 -11.17 10.72
CA PRO A 51 6.33 -12.02 11.27
C PRO A 51 5.32 -12.54 10.25
N MET A 52 4.99 -11.76 9.22
CA MET A 52 4.09 -12.20 8.15
C MET A 52 4.72 -13.29 7.27
N ALA A 53 6.01 -13.14 6.96
CA ALA A 53 6.76 -14.09 6.16
C ALA A 53 6.95 -15.40 6.92
N ASP A 54 7.29 -15.32 8.21
CA ASP A 54 7.41 -16.47 9.11
C ASP A 54 6.08 -17.23 9.21
N ALA A 55 4.97 -16.52 9.45
CA ALA A 55 3.64 -17.12 9.52
C ALA A 55 3.19 -17.76 8.19
N ALA A 56 3.71 -17.27 7.06
CA ALA A 56 3.41 -17.80 5.73
C ALA A 56 4.40 -18.86 5.23
N GLY A 57 5.46 -19.17 5.98
CA GLY A 57 6.53 -20.08 5.55
C GLY A 57 7.32 -19.56 4.34
N VAL A 58 7.39 -18.24 4.17
CA VAL A 58 8.12 -17.58 3.07
C VAL A 58 9.39 -16.95 3.64
N PRO A 59 10.55 -17.01 2.98
CA PRO A 59 11.73 -16.29 3.44
C PRO A 59 11.44 -14.78 3.56
N PRO A 60 11.74 -14.13 4.71
CA PRO A 60 11.47 -12.70 4.91
C PRO A 60 12.01 -11.81 3.79
N ARG A 61 13.22 -12.14 3.30
CA ARG A 61 13.85 -11.44 2.18
C ARG A 61 13.01 -11.44 0.91
N THR A 62 12.34 -12.56 0.60
CA THR A 62 11.49 -12.66 -0.59
C THR A 62 10.30 -11.70 -0.52
N LEU A 63 9.65 -11.59 0.64
CA LEU A 63 8.52 -10.69 0.83
C LEU A 63 8.97 -9.21 0.88
N GLN A 64 10.16 -8.93 1.42
CA GLN A 64 10.79 -7.61 1.38
C GLN A 64 11.13 -7.17 -0.06
N GLU A 65 11.71 -8.07 -0.85
CA GLU A 65 12.05 -7.82 -2.26
C GLU A 65 10.78 -7.62 -3.08
N PHE A 66 9.70 -8.38 -2.79
CA PHE A 66 8.40 -8.13 -3.40
C PHE A 66 7.91 -6.69 -3.16
N LEU A 67 7.91 -6.21 -1.92
CA LEU A 67 7.42 -4.86 -1.62
C LEU A 67 8.34 -3.74 -2.12
N SER A 68 9.64 -4.00 -2.27
CA SER A 68 10.62 -2.97 -2.61
C SER A 68 10.97 -2.92 -4.09
N LEU A 69 10.95 -4.06 -4.78
CA LEU A 69 11.50 -4.24 -6.12
C LEU A 69 10.50 -4.81 -7.13
N ALA A 70 9.38 -5.39 -6.69
CA ALA A 70 8.43 -5.95 -7.65
C ALA A 70 7.85 -4.84 -8.52
N ARG A 71 8.05 -4.98 -9.83
CA ARG A 71 7.40 -4.13 -10.81
C ARG A 71 5.96 -4.58 -11.00
N TRP A 72 5.07 -3.60 -11.00
CA TRP A 72 3.65 -3.72 -11.28
C TRP A 72 3.29 -2.58 -12.23
N ASP A 73 2.30 -2.79 -13.08
CA ASP A 73 1.82 -1.76 -13.99
C ASP A 73 0.89 -0.83 -13.21
N GLU A 74 1.45 0.27 -12.70
CA GLU A 74 0.70 1.24 -11.89
C GLU A 74 -0.44 1.89 -12.70
N GLY A 75 -0.21 2.12 -13.99
CA GLY A 75 -1.21 2.67 -14.91
C GLY A 75 -2.39 1.71 -15.08
N ALA A 76 -2.11 0.44 -15.37
CA ALA A 76 -3.14 -0.58 -15.50
C ALA A 76 -3.92 -0.78 -14.20
N ALA A 77 -3.24 -0.75 -13.04
CA ALA A 77 -3.89 -0.86 -11.73
C ALA A 77 -4.84 0.33 -11.48
N ARG A 78 -4.37 1.56 -11.72
CA ARG A 78 -5.20 2.78 -11.61
C ARG A 78 -6.42 2.70 -12.52
N ASP A 79 -6.22 2.38 -13.79
CA ASP A 79 -7.30 2.36 -14.79
C ASP A 79 -8.29 1.21 -14.52
N ARG A 80 -7.82 0.08 -13.96
CA ARG A 80 -8.68 -1.02 -13.48
C ARG A 80 -9.57 -0.55 -12.34
N LEU A 81 -8.99 0.13 -11.34
CA LEU A 81 -9.73 0.68 -10.20
C LEU A 81 -10.79 1.70 -10.66
N GLN A 82 -10.40 2.66 -11.49
CA GLN A 82 -11.33 3.69 -12.00
C GLN A 82 -12.50 3.05 -12.76
N ARG A 83 -12.23 2.12 -13.68
CA ARG A 83 -13.28 1.40 -14.41
C ARG A 83 -14.18 0.61 -13.47
N ARG A 84 -13.63 0.04 -12.40
CA ARG A 84 -14.42 -0.70 -11.40
C ARG A 84 -15.38 0.23 -10.65
N VAL A 85 -14.90 1.38 -10.19
CA VAL A 85 -15.73 2.40 -9.52
C VAL A 85 -16.83 2.87 -10.47
N ALA A 86 -16.48 3.20 -11.71
CA ALA A 86 -17.44 3.62 -12.73
C ALA A 86 -18.52 2.55 -12.98
N ARG A 87 -18.14 1.28 -13.14
CA ARG A 87 -19.10 0.17 -13.34
C ARG A 87 -20.04 -0.04 -12.16
N ARG A 88 -19.55 0.13 -10.92
CA ARG A 88 -20.33 -0.20 -9.71
C ARG A 88 -21.21 0.96 -9.24
N HIS A 89 -20.86 2.19 -9.60
CA HIS A 89 -21.51 3.40 -9.14
C HIS A 89 -22.06 4.25 -10.29
N SER A 90 -22.29 3.67 -11.47
CA SER A 90 -22.94 4.38 -12.58
C SER A 90 -24.43 4.58 -12.29
N SER A 91 -24.84 5.84 -12.15
CA SER A 91 -26.25 6.26 -12.05
C SER A 91 -26.37 7.67 -12.62
N PRO A 92 -27.52 8.05 -13.20
CA PRO A 92 -27.76 9.42 -13.67
C PRO A 92 -27.54 10.49 -12.59
N ASN A 93 -27.67 10.12 -11.31
CA ASN A 93 -27.54 11.01 -10.16
C ASN A 93 -26.23 10.81 -9.37
N SER A 94 -25.24 10.12 -9.95
CA SER A 94 -23.96 9.90 -9.27
C SER A 94 -23.11 11.16 -9.23
N VAL A 95 -22.60 11.51 -8.06
CA VAL A 95 -21.60 12.57 -7.86
C VAL A 95 -20.26 11.94 -7.54
N GLY A 96 -19.22 12.31 -8.30
CA GLY A 96 -17.85 11.90 -8.05
C GLY A 96 -17.06 13.02 -7.37
N THR A 97 -16.54 12.74 -6.18
CA THR A 97 -15.64 13.66 -5.47
C THR A 97 -14.22 13.13 -5.56
N ILE A 98 -13.29 13.99 -5.98
CA ILE A 98 -11.85 13.72 -5.94
C ILE A 98 -11.29 14.63 -4.86
N ASP A 99 -10.72 14.03 -3.84
CA ASP A 99 -10.07 14.74 -2.74
C ASP A 99 -8.66 14.19 -2.53
N GLU A 100 -7.74 15.07 -2.15
CA GLU A 100 -6.38 14.67 -1.80
C GLU A 100 -6.34 14.24 -0.34
N THR A 101 -6.04 12.97 -0.09
CA THR A 101 -5.72 12.52 1.27
C THR A 101 -4.20 12.54 1.47
N SER A 102 -3.76 13.41 2.37
CA SER A 102 -2.35 13.55 2.74
C SER A 102 -2.12 13.08 4.19
N PHE A 103 -1.02 12.38 4.45
CA PHE A 103 -0.63 11.93 5.79
C PHE A 103 0.80 12.38 6.09
N VAL A 104 1.00 13.03 7.23
CA VAL A 104 2.31 13.56 7.62
C VAL A 104 3.29 12.41 7.84
N LYS A 105 4.29 12.31 6.97
CA LYS A 105 5.44 11.44 7.21
C LYS A 105 6.41 12.12 8.18
N LYS A 106 7.00 11.36 9.09
CA LYS A 106 8.02 11.83 10.04
C LYS A 106 9.26 10.94 9.96
N GLY A 107 10.42 11.49 10.32
CA GLY A 107 11.70 10.78 10.37
C GLY A 107 12.70 11.21 9.29
N THR A 108 13.93 10.71 9.38
CA THR A 108 15.02 11.02 8.43
C THR A 108 15.26 9.91 7.41
N GLN A 109 14.64 8.75 7.61
CA GLN A 109 14.87 7.53 6.82
C GLN A 109 13.70 7.16 5.90
N THR A 110 12.57 7.85 6.00
CA THR A 110 11.39 7.58 5.18
C THR A 110 11.50 8.35 3.85
N ALA A 111 11.14 7.75 2.72
CA ALA A 111 11.09 8.50 1.47
C ALA A 111 10.05 9.64 1.55
N CYS A 112 10.39 10.78 0.92
CA CYS A 112 9.52 11.95 0.81
C CYS A 112 9.19 12.68 2.14
N VAL A 113 10.06 12.65 3.17
CA VAL A 113 9.91 13.52 4.38
C VAL A 113 10.37 14.97 4.17
N GLN A 114 10.65 15.36 2.91
CA GLN A 114 10.85 16.76 2.56
C GLN A 114 9.54 17.54 2.75
N ARG A 115 9.58 18.89 2.73
CA ARG A 115 8.40 19.75 2.94
C ARG A 115 7.21 19.26 2.11
N GLN A 116 6.19 18.72 2.78
CA GLN A 116 4.93 18.29 2.19
C GLN A 116 3.90 19.40 2.34
N HIS A 117 3.08 19.64 1.32
CA HIS A 117 1.85 20.40 1.51
C HIS A 117 0.79 19.43 2.06
N CYS A 118 0.75 19.28 3.38
CA CYS A 118 -0.22 18.41 4.05
C CYS A 118 -1.19 19.29 4.83
N GLY A 119 -2.46 19.31 4.43
CA GLY A 119 -3.50 20.10 5.11
C GLY A 119 -3.63 19.76 6.61
N ALA A 120 -3.36 18.51 6.98
CA ALA A 120 -3.33 18.08 8.38
C ALA A 120 -2.15 18.63 9.20
N ALA A 121 -1.10 19.15 8.54
CA ALA A 121 0.06 19.77 9.19
C ALA A 121 -0.11 21.28 9.45
N GLY A 122 -1.19 21.89 8.95
CA GLY A 122 -1.45 23.33 9.06
C GLY A 122 -0.52 24.21 8.22
N PHE A 123 -0.91 25.48 8.04
CA PHE A 123 -0.07 26.54 7.46
C PHE A 123 1.03 26.95 8.46
N GLY A 124 2.04 26.10 8.67
CA GLY A 124 3.12 26.43 9.62
C GLY A 124 4.05 25.30 10.05
N GLY A 125 3.89 24.08 9.55
CA GLY A 125 4.79 22.97 9.85
C GLY A 125 6.18 23.13 9.23
N GLU A 126 7.01 24.01 9.79
CA GLU A 126 8.44 24.08 9.45
C GLU A 126 9.18 22.91 10.08
N LEU A 127 9.27 21.79 9.36
CA LEU A 127 10.27 20.77 9.64
C LEU A 127 11.54 21.15 8.89
N ARG A 128 12.43 21.85 9.60
CA ARG A 128 13.74 22.28 9.12
C ARG A 128 14.49 21.13 8.45
N ARG A 129 14.98 21.43 7.26
CA ARG A 129 15.96 20.66 6.49
C ARG A 129 17.20 20.39 7.34
N GLN A 130 17.68 19.15 7.30
CA GLN A 130 19.12 18.86 7.23
C GLN A 130 19.31 17.52 6.50
N CYS A 131 19.28 17.58 5.17
CA CYS A 131 20.05 16.64 4.36
C CYS A 131 21.50 17.13 4.39
N SER A 132 22.32 16.61 5.29
CA SER A 132 23.77 16.58 5.04
C SER A 132 24.07 15.30 4.27
N SER A 133 24.16 15.43 2.95
CA SER A 133 24.84 14.47 2.10
C SER A 133 26.30 14.37 2.54
N GLY A 134 26.61 13.36 3.33
CA GLY A 134 27.95 13.02 3.80
C GLY A 134 28.46 11.72 3.18
N LEU A 135 28.45 11.62 1.85
CA LEU A 135 29.27 10.63 1.13
C LEU A 135 30.43 11.38 0.49
N ARG A 136 31.46 11.67 1.29
CA ARG A 136 32.84 11.85 0.81
C ARG A 136 33.53 10.50 0.97
N GLY A 137 34.08 10.01 -0.14
CA GLY A 137 34.44 8.62 -0.35
C GLY A 137 35.54 8.06 0.55
N ARG A 138 35.63 6.74 0.48
CA ARG A 138 36.85 5.93 0.37
C ARG A 138 36.53 4.74 -0.50
#